data_AF-G8LTM6-F1
#
_entry.id   AF-G8LTM6-F1
#
_cell.length_a   1.000
_cell.length_b   1.000
_cell.length_c   1.000
_cell.angle_alpha   90.00
_cell.angle_beta   90.00
_cell.angle_gamma   90.00
#
_symmetry.space_group_name_H-M   'P 1'
#
loop_
_entity.id
_entity.type
_entity.pdbx_description
1 polymer ?
#
loop_
_entity_poly.entity_id
_entity_poly.type
_entity_poly.pdbx_seq_one_letter_code
_entity_poly.pdbx_strand_id
1 'polypeptide(L)'
;MKIWGEIPKVSGIYSSQKSVGKVDKVDSVSSKKDVVSISNEAKDIQTVMKALKNTPDIRSELVERLREKYEAGEYQVKETDIADKILKSITEKNT
;
A
#
# COMPACT_ATOMS: atom_id res chain seq x y z
N MET A 1 74.56 -33.89 -27.65
CA MET A 1 73.27 -34.61 -27.62
C MET A 1 72.18 -33.59 -27.92
N LYS A 2 71.50 -33.69 -29.07
CA LYS A 2 70.48 -32.72 -29.50
C LYS A 2 69.11 -33.21 -29.04
N ILE A 3 68.47 -32.49 -28.13
CA ILE A 3 67.08 -32.74 -27.75
C ILE A 3 66.18 -32.06 -28.79
N TRP A 4 65.46 -32.86 -29.57
CA TRP A 4 64.31 -32.40 -30.34
C TRP A 4 63.08 -32.64 -29.49
N GLY A 5 62.42 -31.56 -29.07
CA GLY A 5 61.17 -31.61 -28.33
C GLY A 5 60.30 -30.46 -28.79
N GLU A 6 59.42 -30.73 -29.75
CA GLU A 6 58.35 -29.80 -30.13
C GLU A 6 57.38 -29.67 -28.95
N ILE A 7 57.16 -28.44 -28.49
CA ILE A 7 56.22 -28.13 -27.41
C ILE A 7 54.82 -28.01 -28.03
N PRO A 8 53.86 -28.89 -27.72
CA PRO A 8 52.49 -28.73 -28.24
C PRO A 8 51.82 -27.52 -27.56
N LYS A 9 51.43 -26.53 -28.38
CA LYS A 9 50.71 -25.32 -27.94
C LYS A 9 49.31 -25.68 -27.42
N VAL A 10 49.12 -25.65 -26.11
CA VAL A 10 47.82 -25.90 -25.44
C VAL A 10 46.92 -24.66 -25.29
N SER A 11 47.10 -23.62 -26.12
CA SER A 11 46.28 -22.40 -26.04
C SER A 11 44.87 -22.55 -26.64
N GLY A 12 44.54 -23.71 -27.22
CA GLY A 12 43.25 -23.95 -27.90
C GLY A 12 42.14 -24.57 -27.03
N ILE A 13 42.44 -24.99 -25.80
CA ILE A 13 41.45 -25.64 -24.91
C ILE A 13 40.63 -24.64 -24.08
N TYR A 14 40.94 -23.35 -24.09
CA TYR A 14 40.25 -22.37 -23.27
C TYR A 14 39.06 -21.66 -23.94
N SER A 15 38.84 -21.83 -25.25
CA SER A 15 37.87 -21.02 -25.99
C SER A 15 36.83 -21.79 -26.82
N SER A 16 36.74 -23.11 -26.72
CA SER A 16 35.71 -23.87 -27.44
C SER A 16 35.19 -25.04 -26.61
N GLN A 17 34.10 -24.84 -25.88
CA GLN A 17 32.87 -25.61 -26.12
C GLN A 17 31.71 -25.08 -25.27
N LYS A 18 30.75 -24.53 -25.99
CA LYS A 18 29.40 -24.16 -25.59
C LYS A 18 28.62 -25.39 -25.05
N SER A 19 27.89 -25.19 -23.96
CA SER A 19 26.70 -25.93 -23.49
C SER A 19 26.82 -27.45 -23.26
N VAL A 20 27.07 -27.84 -22.01
CA VAL A 20 26.55 -29.08 -21.42
C VAL A 20 25.77 -28.69 -20.18
N GLY A 21 24.46 -28.95 -20.19
CA GLY A 21 23.56 -28.64 -19.09
C GLY A 21 24.06 -29.27 -17.80
N LYS A 22 24.51 -28.43 -16.87
CA LYS A 22 24.63 -28.78 -15.46
C LYS A 22 23.46 -28.15 -14.74
N VAL A 23 22.50 -29.01 -14.43
CA VAL A 23 21.48 -28.77 -13.41
C VAL A 23 22.23 -28.71 -12.09
N ASP A 24 22.74 -27.53 -11.76
CA ASP A 24 22.92 -27.16 -10.36
C ASP A 24 21.66 -26.39 -9.99
N LYS A 25 20.62 -27.17 -9.65
CA LYS A 25 19.65 -26.69 -8.66
C LYS A 25 20.50 -26.47 -7.41
N VAL A 26 21.08 -25.28 -7.31
CA VAL A 26 21.28 -24.65 -6.03
C VAL A 26 19.86 -24.56 -5.52
N ASP A 27 19.45 -25.54 -4.70
CA ASP A 27 18.38 -25.32 -3.76
C ASP A 27 18.84 -24.07 -3.05
N SER A 28 18.31 -22.93 -3.52
CA SER A 28 18.37 -21.70 -2.79
C SER A 28 17.90 -22.14 -1.42
N VAL A 29 18.80 -22.05 -0.44
CA VAL A 29 18.38 -22.03 0.94
C VAL A 29 17.39 -20.89 0.94
N SER A 30 16.11 -21.24 0.81
CA SER A 30 15.03 -20.30 0.98
C SER A 30 15.26 -19.90 2.41
N SER A 31 15.95 -18.77 2.59
CA SER A 31 15.89 -17.99 3.80
C SER A 31 14.44 -18.08 4.19
N LYS A 32 14.16 -18.79 5.29
CA LYS A 32 12.80 -19.04 5.73
C LYS A 32 12.17 -17.66 5.74
N LYS A 33 11.32 -17.37 4.75
CA LYS A 33 10.75 -16.04 4.63
C LYS A 33 9.96 -15.89 5.90
N ASP A 34 10.31 -14.90 6.71
CA ASP A 34 9.57 -14.60 7.91
C ASP A 34 8.10 -14.47 7.52
N VAL A 35 7.27 -15.38 8.02
CA VAL A 35 5.84 -15.43 7.68
C VAL A 35 5.15 -14.46 8.61
N VAL A 36 4.76 -13.30 8.08
CA VAL A 36 3.97 -12.33 8.83
C VAL A 36 2.51 -12.80 8.83
N SER A 37 2.07 -13.36 9.96
CA SER A 37 0.68 -13.75 10.19
C SER A 37 -0.10 -12.58 10.76
N ILE A 38 -0.83 -11.86 9.91
CA ILE A 38 -1.77 -10.80 10.32
C ILE A 38 -3.12 -11.43 10.64
N SER A 39 -3.71 -11.10 11.78
CA SER A 39 -5.07 -11.55 12.13
C SER A 39 -6.08 -11.05 11.09
N ASN A 40 -7.18 -11.79 10.90
CA ASN A 40 -8.22 -11.38 9.95
C ASN A 40 -8.81 -10.01 10.32
N GLU A 41 -9.05 -9.78 11.61
CA GLU A 41 -9.51 -8.49 12.13
C GLU A 41 -8.55 -7.33 11.81
N ALA A 42 -7.24 -7.54 11.90
CA ALA A 42 -6.27 -6.50 11.56
C ALA A 42 -6.27 -6.18 10.05
N LYS A 43 -6.57 -7.15 9.18
CA LYS A 43 -6.78 -6.90 7.74
C LYS A 43 -8.04 -6.10 7.48
N ASP A 44 -9.11 -6.37 8.22
CA ASP A 44 -10.38 -5.66 8.11
C ASP A 44 -10.20 -4.20 8.55
N ILE A 45 -9.56 -3.96 9.70
CA ILE A 45 -9.21 -2.61 10.17
C ILE A 45 -8.36 -1.88 9.13
N GLN A 46 -7.33 -2.52 8.56
CA GLN A 46 -6.50 -1.87 7.54
C GLN A 46 -7.33 -1.49 6.29
N THR A 47 -8.29 -2.32 5.91
CA THR A 47 -9.17 -2.08 4.76
C THR A 47 -10.10 -0.89 5.03
N VAL A 48 -10.72 -0.84 6.21
CA VAL A 48 -11.56 0.29 6.65
C VAL A 48 -10.73 1.57 6.71
N MET A 49 -9.54 1.54 7.31
CA MET A 49 -8.66 2.71 7.39
C MET A 49 -8.23 3.24 6.02
N LYS A 50 -7.98 2.34 5.05
CA LYS A 50 -7.70 2.73 3.66
C LYS A 50 -8.92 3.41 3.02
N ALA A 51 -10.12 2.87 3.23
CA ALA A 51 -11.35 3.45 2.71
C ALA A 51 -11.64 4.84 3.31
N LEU A 52 -11.43 5.00 4.62
CA LEU A 52 -11.59 6.28 5.32
C LEU A 52 -10.60 7.33 4.80
N LYS A 53 -9.33 6.96 4.56
CA LYS A 53 -8.33 7.88 3.98
C LYS A 53 -8.66 8.37 2.57
N ASN A 54 -9.37 7.55 1.79
CA ASN A 54 -9.78 7.90 0.43
C ASN A 54 -11.08 8.72 0.41
N THR A 55 -11.75 8.86 1.56
CA THR A 55 -12.96 9.68 1.67
C THR A 55 -12.55 11.15 1.72
N PRO A 56 -13.15 12.04 0.91
CA PRO A 56 -12.83 13.45 0.95
C PRO A 56 -13.25 14.05 2.30
N ASP A 57 -12.40 14.94 2.84
CA ASP A 57 -12.67 15.66 4.10
C ASP A 57 -13.96 16.49 4.02
N ILE A 58 -14.28 17.00 2.83
CA ILE A 58 -15.49 17.78 2.56
C ILE A 58 -16.42 16.96 1.69
N ARG A 59 -17.65 16.75 2.16
CA ARG A 59 -18.72 16.14 1.39
C ARG A 59 -19.40 17.19 0.49
N SER A 60 -18.75 17.54 -0.61
CA SER A 60 -19.16 18.63 -1.52
C SER A 60 -20.63 18.55 -1.96
N GLU A 61 -21.14 17.34 -2.22
CA GLU A 61 -22.55 17.12 -2.59
C GLU A 61 -23.54 17.65 -1.53
N LEU A 62 -23.23 17.45 -0.24
CA LEU A 62 -24.08 17.96 0.85
C LEU A 62 -24.00 19.49 0.91
N VAL A 63 -22.80 20.03 0.76
CA VAL A 63 -22.57 21.48 0.82
C VAL A 63 -23.34 22.17 -0.29
N GLU A 64 -23.26 21.64 -1.51
CA GLU A 64 -23.98 22.19 -2.66
C GLU A 64 -25.50 22.13 -2.46
N ARG A 65 -26.02 20.98 -2.02
CA ARG A 65 -27.44 20.83 -1.71
C ARG A 65 -27.93 21.81 -0.64
N LEU A 66 -27.11 22.08 0.38
CA LEU A 66 -27.44 23.05 1.43
C LEU A 66 -27.37 24.48 0.88
N ARG A 67 -26.40 24.76 0.01
CA ARG A 67 -26.25 26.05 -0.67
C ARG A 67 -27.46 26.36 -1.55
N GLU A 68 -27.89 25.41 -2.37
CA GLU A 68 -29.09 25.55 -3.21
C GLU A 68 -30.34 25.87 -2.37
N LYS A 69 -30.55 25.15 -1.27
CA LYS A 69 -31.67 25.41 -0.33
C LYS A 69 -31.59 26.79 0.31
N TYR A 70 -30.37 27.25 0.59
CA TYR A 70 -30.13 28.57 1.16
C TYR A 70 -30.45 29.67 0.13
N GLU A 71 -29.96 29.53 -1.11
CA GLU A 71 -30.23 30.46 -2.21
C GLU A 71 -31.71 30.48 -2.61
N ALA A 72 -32.42 29.35 -2.52
CA ALA A 72 -33.86 29.25 -2.73
C ALA A 72 -34.71 29.86 -1.61
N GLY A 73 -34.10 30.24 -0.47
CA GLY A 73 -34.83 30.77 0.70
C GLY A 73 -35.62 29.71 1.48
N GLU A 74 -35.45 28.42 1.14
CA GLU A 74 -36.12 27.29 1.79
C GLU A 74 -35.40 26.81 3.06
N TYR A 75 -34.23 27.36 3.35
CA TYR A 75 -33.48 27.07 4.55
C TYR A 75 -34.09 27.79 5.77
N GLN A 76 -35.10 27.17 6.38
CA GLN A 76 -35.75 27.66 7.60
C GLN A 76 -35.27 26.87 8.82
N VAL A 77 -34.55 27.56 9.72
CA VAL A 77 -34.14 26.99 11.01
C VAL A 77 -35.10 27.47 12.08
N LYS A 78 -35.62 26.54 12.89
CA LYS A 78 -36.48 26.89 14.02
C LYS A 78 -35.64 27.49 15.14
N GLU A 79 -36.14 28.55 15.77
CA GLU A 79 -35.46 29.22 16.89
C GLU A 79 -35.20 28.27 18.07
N THR A 80 -36.11 27.32 18.31
CA THR A 80 -35.97 26.27 19.31
C THR A 80 -34.75 25.40 19.07
N ASP A 81 -34.50 25.02 17.81
CA ASP A 81 -33.41 24.13 17.44
C ASP A 81 -32.05 24.82 17.66
N ILE A 82 -32.01 26.15 17.51
CA ILE A 82 -30.84 26.99 17.79
C ILE A 82 -30.58 27.02 19.30
N ALA A 83 -31.60 27.32 20.10
CA ALA A 83 -31.49 27.37 21.56
C ALA A 83 -31.04 26.01 22.13
N ASP A 84 -31.63 24.91 21.66
CA ASP A 84 -31.28 23.55 22.08
C ASP A 84 -29.83 23.21 21.74
N LYS A 85 -29.35 23.59 20.55
CA LYS A 85 -27.94 23.40 20.14
C LYS A 85 -26.97 24.20 21.01
N ILE A 86 -27.30 25.43 21.34
CA ILE A 86 -26.47 26.29 22.20
C ILE A 86 -26.38 25.68 23.60
N LEU A 87 -27.52 25.32 24.19
CA LEU A 87 -27.57 24.71 25.52
C LEU A 87 -26.78 23.40 25.55
N LYS A 88 -27.00 22.52 24.58
CA LYS A 88 -26.27 21.26 24.44
C LYS A 88 -24.76 21.46 24.34
N SER A 89 -24.31 22.43 23.52
CA SER A 89 -22.88 22.72 23.38
C SER A 89 -22.25 23.21 24.68
N ILE A 90 -23.01 23.89 25.53
CA ILE A 90 -22.53 24.37 26.83
C ILE A 90 -22.47 23.20 27.83
N THR A 91 -23.46 22.32 27.87
CA THR A 91 -23.45 21.16 28.79
C THR A 91 -22.39 20.14 28.41
N GLU A 92 -22.21 19.82 27.13
CA GLU A 92 -21.19 18.85 26.67
C GLU A 92 -19.76 19.34 26.91
N LYS A 93 -19.50 20.65 26.88
CA LYS A 93 -18.17 21.22 27.10
C LYS A 93 -17.75 21.25 28.58
N ASN A 94 -18.71 21.11 29.49
CA ASN A 94 -18.47 21.12 30.93
C ASN A 94 -18.45 19.71 31.56
N THR A 95 -18.44 18.66 30.73
CA THR A 95 -18.26 17.26 31.15
C THR A 95 -16.95 16.74 30.57
#